data_AF-A0A6N7FK61-F1
#
_entry.id   AF-A0A6N7FK61-F1
#
_cell.length_a   1.000
_cell.length_b   1.000
_cell.length_c   1.000
_cell.angle_alpha   90.00
_cell.angle_beta   90.00
_cell.angle_gamma   90.00
#
_symmetry.space_group_name_H-M   'P 1'
#
loop_
_entity.id
_entity.type
_entity.pdbx_description
1 polymer ?
#
loop_
_entity_poly.entity_id
_entity_poly.type
_entity_poly.pdbx_seq_one_letter_code
_entity_poly.pdbx_strand_id
1 'polypeptide(L)'
;MRITRVFTGEDGQSHFEDLEVPMIENPYGFISRFVPATGIAFRENLPDQFIDFHVAPRRQFVVNLTGSVSLESGTGEKRVLGPGEVLLADDTTGQGHISRDVEGPRRSLFVPVPADVDFSAWRV
;
A
#
# COMPACT_ATOMS: atom_id res chain seq x y z
N MET A 1 -6.99 -12.61 -2.54
CA MET A 1 -7.22 -11.17 -2.84
C MET A 1 -5.88 -10.57 -3.23
N ARG A 2 -5.75 -9.91 -4.38
CA ARG A 2 -4.49 -9.29 -4.82
C ARG A 2 -4.34 -7.88 -4.24
N ILE A 3 -3.15 -7.53 -3.76
CA ILE A 3 -2.79 -6.18 -3.30
C ILE A 3 -1.47 -5.74 -3.93
N THR A 4 -1.26 -4.43 -4.08
CA THR A 4 0.03 -3.90 -4.52
C THR A 4 0.93 -3.69 -3.32
N ARG A 5 2.21 -4.07 -3.41
CA ARG A 5 3.25 -3.70 -2.45
C ARG A 5 4.25 -2.77 -3.13
N VAL A 6 4.64 -1.71 -2.44
CA VAL A 6 5.81 -0.90 -2.80
C VAL A 6 6.91 -1.15 -1.78
N PHE A 7 8.13 -1.43 -2.23
CA PHE A 7 9.24 -1.79 -1.33
C PHE A 7 10.57 -1.27 -1.87
N THR A 8 11.56 -1.09 -0.98
CA THR A 8 12.92 -0.73 -1.37
C THR A 8 13.69 -1.97 -1.85
N GLY A 9 14.19 -1.95 -3.08
CA GLY A 9 15.01 -3.01 -3.66
C GLY A 9 16.48 -2.91 -3.24
N GLU A 10 17.29 -3.90 -3.66
CA GLU A 10 18.74 -3.93 -3.39
C GLU A 10 19.49 -2.76 -4.06
N ASP A 11 18.90 -2.15 -5.08
CA ASP A 11 19.42 -0.96 -5.77
C ASP A 11 19.11 0.36 -5.03
N GLY A 12 18.42 0.30 -3.89
CA GLY A 12 18.02 1.48 -3.11
C GLY A 12 16.84 2.25 -3.72
N GLN A 13 16.24 1.78 -4.81
CA GLN A 13 15.05 2.36 -5.43
C GLN A 13 13.79 1.63 -4.95
N SER A 14 12.63 2.27 -5.07
CA SER A 14 11.37 1.56 -4.84
C SER A 14 10.98 0.73 -6.07
N HIS A 15 10.32 -0.39 -5.81
CA HIS A 15 9.76 -1.33 -6.80
C HIS A 15 8.33 -1.67 -6.41
N PHE A 16 7.51 -2.02 -7.39
CA PHE A 16 6.21 -2.63 -7.13
C PHE A 16 6.26 -4.14 -7.28
N GLU A 17 5.51 -4.83 -6.43
CA GLU A 17 5.12 -6.21 -6.66
C GLU A 17 3.65 -6.40 -6.34
N ASP A 18 3.08 -7.46 -6.88
CA ASP A 18 1.76 -7.91 -6.50
C ASP A 18 1.86 -9.02 -5.47
N LEU A 19 1.04 -8.92 -4.43
CA LEU A 19 0.88 -9.95 -3.42
C LEU A 19 -0.51 -10.56 -3.51
N GLU A 20 -0.60 -11.86 -3.30
CA GLU A 20 -1.85 -12.59 -3.16
C GLU A 20 -2.09 -12.93 -1.68
N VAL A 21 -3.11 -12.31 -1.08
CA VAL A 21 -3.52 -12.58 0.30
C VAL A 21 -4.05 -14.02 0.40
N PRO A 22 -3.44 -14.91 1.21
CA PRO A 22 -3.92 -16.26 1.42
C PRO A 22 -5.28 -16.25 2.13
N MET A 23 -6.27 -16.86 1.49
CA MET A 23 -7.63 -16.93 1.99
C MET A 23 -7.96 -18.33 2.50
N ILE A 24 -8.71 -18.40 3.58
CA ILE A 24 -9.19 -19.61 4.23
C ILE A 24 -10.72 -19.62 4.10
N GLU A 25 -11.26 -20.72 3.60
CA GLU A 25 -12.71 -20.92 3.51
C GLU A 25 -13.32 -21.09 4.91
N ASN A 26 -14.50 -20.51 5.11
CA ASN A 26 -15.32 -20.65 6.31
C ASN A 26 -16.82 -20.61 5.92
N PRO A 27 -17.76 -20.87 6.86
CA PRO A 27 -19.20 -20.86 6.57
C PRO A 27 -19.78 -19.54 6.01
N TYR A 28 -19.03 -18.45 6.06
CA TYR A 28 -19.42 -17.11 5.59
C TYR A 28 -18.62 -16.65 4.34
N GLY A 29 -17.83 -17.54 3.72
CA GLY A 29 -17.03 -17.24 2.53
C GLY A 29 -15.54 -17.45 2.76
N PHE A 30 -14.71 -16.49 2.34
CA PHE A 30 -13.26 -16.57 2.42
C PHE A 30 -12.69 -15.45 3.30
N ILE A 31 -11.81 -15.79 4.25
CA ILE A 31 -11.15 -14.84 5.14
C ILE A 31 -9.65 -15.11 5.23
N SER A 32 -8.82 -14.09 5.33
CA SER A 32 -7.39 -14.28 5.64
C SER A 32 -7.17 -14.58 7.13
N ARG A 33 -5.96 -14.99 7.50
CA ARG A 33 -5.54 -14.91 8.91
C ARG A 33 -5.45 -13.43 9.31
N PHE A 34 -5.71 -13.14 10.59
CA PHE A 34 -5.51 -11.79 11.11
C PHE A 34 -4.06 -11.36 10.94
N VAL A 35 -3.88 -10.18 10.35
CA VAL A 35 -2.59 -9.48 10.33
C VAL A 35 -2.54 -8.56 11.54
N PRO A 36 -1.50 -8.64 12.39
CA PRO A 36 -1.34 -7.70 13.50
C PRO A 36 -1.27 -6.26 12.99
N ALA A 37 -2.08 -5.38 13.59
CA ALA A 37 -2.07 -3.94 13.34
C ALA A 37 -1.87 -3.19 14.67
N THR A 38 -1.10 -2.10 14.64
CA THR A 38 -0.82 -1.30 15.84
C THR A 38 -1.73 -0.09 15.98
N GLY A 39 -2.63 0.13 15.01
CA GLY A 39 -3.59 1.23 15.04
C GLY A 39 -4.29 1.42 13.70
N ILE A 40 -5.11 2.46 13.65
CA ILE A 40 -5.78 2.93 12.44
C ILE A 40 -5.75 4.45 12.41
N ALA A 41 -5.50 5.03 11.25
CA ALA A 41 -5.67 6.45 11.01
C ALA A 41 -6.58 6.68 9.80
N PHE A 42 -7.46 7.67 9.92
CA PHE A 42 -8.36 8.11 8.86
C PHE A 42 -7.74 9.33 8.20
N ARG A 43 -7.68 9.33 6.87
CA ARG A 43 -7.08 10.44 6.12
C ARG A 43 -8.00 10.87 5.00
N GLU A 44 -8.16 12.19 4.87
CA GLU A 44 -8.67 12.86 3.68
C GLU A 44 -7.56 13.75 3.13
N ASN A 45 -7.25 13.61 1.85
CA ASN A 45 -6.24 14.43 1.19
C ASN A 45 -6.82 15.77 0.74
N LEU A 46 -5.96 16.79 0.66
CA LEU A 46 -6.29 18.00 -0.09
C LEU A 46 -6.46 17.66 -1.58
N PRO A 47 -7.30 18.39 -2.33
CA PRO A 47 -7.42 18.22 -3.77
C PRO A 47 -6.06 18.32 -4.47
N ASP A 48 -5.86 17.51 -5.51
CA ASP A 48 -4.68 17.50 -6.38
C ASP A 48 -3.34 17.34 -5.64
N GLN A 49 -3.35 16.68 -4.46
CA GLN A 49 -2.13 16.47 -3.70
C GLN A 49 -1.08 15.72 -4.51
N PHE A 50 0.12 16.30 -4.56
CA PHE A 50 1.31 15.72 -5.15
C PHE A 50 2.41 15.69 -4.11
N ILE A 51 3.05 14.53 -3.99
CA ILE A 51 4.23 14.32 -3.15
C ILE A 51 5.28 13.69 -4.06
N ASP A 52 6.40 14.40 -4.23
CA ASP A 52 7.58 13.89 -4.93
C ASP A 52 8.18 12.68 -4.19
N PHE A 53 9.29 12.11 -4.65
CA PHE A 53 9.91 10.92 -4.05
C PHE A 53 10.01 11.01 -2.52
N HIS A 54 9.36 10.07 -1.84
CA HIS A 54 9.33 9.95 -0.39
C HIS A 54 9.16 8.50 0.04
N VAL A 55 9.72 8.19 1.21
CA VAL A 55 9.56 6.88 1.85
C VAL A 55 8.29 6.83 2.68
N ALA A 56 7.73 5.62 2.84
CA ALA A 56 6.71 5.41 3.85
C ALA A 56 7.32 5.62 5.25
N PRO A 57 6.68 6.37 6.17
CA PRO A 57 7.23 6.61 7.50
C PRO A 57 7.29 5.36 8.38
N ARG A 58 6.59 4.30 7.98
CA ARG A 58 6.55 2.97 8.60
C ARG A 58 5.87 2.00 7.65
N ARG A 59 6.05 0.72 7.93
CA ARG A 59 5.30 -0.36 7.31
C ARG A 59 3.81 -0.24 7.60
N GLN A 60 2.98 -0.14 6.57
CA GLN A 60 1.54 0.03 6.76
C GLN A 60 0.74 -0.32 5.51
N PHE A 61 -0.49 -0.77 5.71
CA PHE A 61 -1.46 -0.79 4.62
C PHE A 61 -2.08 0.60 4.43
N VAL A 62 -2.32 0.96 3.17
CA VAL A 62 -3.17 2.08 2.77
C VAL A 62 -4.35 1.51 2.00
N VAL A 63 -5.55 1.66 2.56
CA VAL A 63 -6.80 1.21 1.95
C VAL A 63 -7.52 2.43 1.37
N ASN A 64 -7.70 2.46 0.06
CA ASN A 64 -8.43 3.54 -0.59
C ASN A 64 -9.94 3.32 -0.45
N LEU A 65 -10.65 4.31 0.09
CA LEU A 65 -12.10 4.26 0.28
C LEU A 65 -12.85 5.05 -0.80
N THR A 66 -12.34 6.22 -1.16
CA THR A 66 -12.84 7.07 -2.25
C THR A 66 -11.67 7.73 -2.96
N GLY A 67 -11.89 8.21 -4.18
CA GLY A 67 -10.84 8.80 -5.02
C GLY A 67 -9.79 7.78 -5.42
N SER A 68 -8.73 8.27 -6.07
CA SER A 68 -7.66 7.42 -6.59
C SER A 68 -6.32 8.14 -6.55
N VAL A 69 -5.24 7.36 -6.45
CA VAL A 69 -3.85 7.84 -6.43
C VAL A 69 -3.04 7.14 -7.51
N SER A 70 -2.24 7.91 -8.25
CA SER A 70 -1.15 7.40 -9.07
C SER A 70 0.11 7.32 -8.22
N LEU A 71 0.73 6.15 -8.20
CA LEU A 71 1.99 5.86 -7.54
C LEU A 71 3.04 5.61 -8.61
N GLU A 72 4.23 6.19 -8.44
CA GLU A 72 5.36 5.96 -9.33
C GLU A 72 6.58 5.52 -8.52
N SER A 73 7.12 4.36 -8.86
CA SER A 73 8.28 3.78 -8.19
C SER A 73 9.58 4.40 -8.69
N GLY A 74 10.70 4.11 -8.03
CA GLY A 74 12.03 4.62 -8.42
C GLY A 74 12.47 4.16 -9.80
N THR A 75 11.97 3.01 -10.27
CA THR A 75 12.22 2.53 -11.64
C THR A 75 11.40 3.23 -12.71
N GLY A 76 10.45 4.09 -12.32
CA GLY A 76 9.51 4.77 -13.22
C GLY A 76 8.25 3.95 -13.54
N GLU A 77 8.10 2.72 -13.03
CA GLU A 77 6.83 1.99 -13.11
C GLU A 77 5.74 2.80 -12.40
N LYS A 78 4.54 2.90 -13.00
CA LYS A 78 3.39 3.61 -12.44
C LYS A 78 2.20 2.69 -12.25
N ARG A 79 1.48 2.87 -11.13
CA ARG A 79 0.22 2.18 -10.83
C ARG A 79 -0.81 3.17 -10.32
N VAL A 80 -2.05 3.04 -10.78
CA VAL A 80 -3.18 3.81 -10.24
C VAL A 80 -3.97 2.91 -9.32
N LEU A 81 -4.19 3.35 -8.08
CA LEU A 81 -5.01 2.67 -7.09
C LEU A 81 -6.24 3.51 -6.75
N GLY A 82 -7.42 2.97 -7.01
CA GLY A 82 -8.73 3.55 -6.72
C GLY A 82 -9.44 2.91 -5.51
N PRO A 83 -10.74 3.16 -5.34
CA PRO A 83 -11.53 2.66 -4.22
C PRO A 83 -11.53 1.13 -4.13
N GLY A 84 -11.32 0.59 -2.93
CA GLY A 84 -11.23 -0.85 -2.66
C GLY A 84 -9.85 -1.46 -2.88
N GLU A 85 -8.93 -0.75 -3.55
CA GLU A 85 -7.56 -1.20 -3.74
C GLU A 85 -6.68 -0.89 -2.52
N VAL A 86 -5.73 -1.79 -2.27
CA VAL A 86 -4.87 -1.78 -1.09
C VAL A 86 -3.41 -1.70 -1.52
N LEU A 87 -2.68 -0.76 -0.93
CA LEU A 87 -1.23 -0.68 -0.99
C LEU A 87 -0.65 -1.22 0.32
N LEU A 88 0.32 -2.12 0.26
CA LEU A 88 1.27 -2.34 1.33
C LEU A 88 2.50 -1.45 1.09
N ALA A 89 2.65 -0.41 1.90
CA ALA A 89 3.79 0.50 1.83
C ALA A 89 4.93 -0.01 2.74
N ASP A 90 5.92 -0.63 2.11
CA ASP A 90 7.10 -1.25 2.73
C ASP A 90 8.41 -0.52 2.40
N ASP A 91 8.37 0.49 1.53
CA ASP A 91 9.51 1.30 1.11
C ASP A 91 9.86 2.37 2.15
N THR A 92 10.32 1.89 3.30
CA THR A 92 10.66 2.74 4.46
C THR A 92 12.06 3.36 4.40
N THR A 93 12.83 3.04 3.35
CA THR A 93 14.21 3.49 3.12
C THR A 93 14.48 3.74 1.64
N GLY A 94 15.66 4.26 1.29
CA GLY A 94 16.04 4.50 -0.10
C GLY A 94 15.31 5.71 -0.71
N GLN A 95 15.08 5.67 -2.02
CA GLN A 95 14.45 6.78 -2.76
C GLN A 95 12.95 6.93 -2.44
N GLY A 96 12.26 5.81 -2.17
CA GLY A 96 10.81 5.79 -1.99
C GLY A 96 10.04 5.96 -3.31
N HIS A 97 8.79 6.41 -3.25
CA HIS A 97 7.89 6.54 -4.41
C HIS A 97 7.30 7.96 -4.52
N ILE A 98 6.74 8.29 -5.68
CA ILE A 98 5.93 9.50 -5.89
C ILE A 98 4.46 9.14 -5.69
N SER A 99 3.70 10.04 -5.07
CA SER A 99 2.23 9.93 -4.96
C SER A 99 1.57 11.14 -5.59
N ARG A 100 0.57 10.92 -6.45
CA ARG A 100 -0.26 11.97 -7.06
C ARG A 100 -1.72 11.58 -7.00
N ASP A 101 -2.54 12.34 -6.30
CA ASP A 101 -3.99 12.15 -6.35
C ASP A 101 -4.50 12.45 -7.78
N VAL A 102 -5.34 11.58 -8.31
CA VAL A 102 -5.84 11.67 -9.70
C VAL A 102 -7.36 11.84 -9.77
N GLU A 103 -8.11 11.31 -8.80
CA GLU A 103 -9.54 11.60 -8.62
C GLU A 103 -9.84 11.83 -7.13
N GLY A 104 -10.63 12.86 -6.82
CA GLY A 104 -10.83 13.34 -5.45
C GLY A 104 -12.30 13.57 -5.05
N PRO A 105 -12.56 13.74 -3.74
CA PRO A 105 -11.58 13.70 -2.66
C PRO A 105 -11.13 12.28 -2.32
N ARG A 106 -9.82 12.09 -2.12
CA ARG A 106 -9.27 10.80 -1.73
C ARG A 106 -9.38 10.60 -0.22
N ARG A 107 -10.11 9.57 0.18
CA ARG A 107 -10.24 9.13 1.57
C ARG A 107 -9.62 7.76 1.72
N SER A 108 -8.85 7.56 2.78
CA SER A 108 -8.09 6.33 2.98
C SER A 108 -7.97 5.97 4.46
N LEU A 109 -7.77 4.68 4.71
CA LEU A 109 -7.34 4.16 6.00
C LEU A 109 -5.86 3.83 5.95
N PHE A 110 -5.15 4.23 6.99
CA PHE A 110 -3.77 3.85 7.24
C PHE A 110 -3.79 2.82 8.36
N VAL A 111 -3.24 1.64 8.11
CA VAL A 111 -3.20 0.54 9.07
C VAL A 111 -1.75 0.12 9.28
N PRO A 112 -1.04 0.74 10.24
CA PRO A 112 0.33 0.38 10.57
C PRO A 112 0.43 -1.07 11.06
N VAL A 113 1.48 -1.75 10.63
CA VAL A 113 1.79 -3.12 11.04
C VAL A 113 3.16 -3.17 11.71
N PRO A 114 3.40 -4.10 12.65
CA PRO A 114 4.73 -4.34 13.18
C PRO A 114 5.73 -4.66 12.05
N ALA A 115 6.99 -4.20 12.21
CA ALA A 115 8.02 -4.35 11.18
C ALA A 115 8.37 -5.82 10.90
N ASP A 116 8.19 -6.69 11.89
CA ASP A 116 8.51 -8.12 11.88
C ASP A 116 7.41 -9.02 11.30
N VAL A 117 6.27 -8.46 10.85
CA VAL A 117 5.23 -9.25 10.17
C VAL A 117 5.77 -9.79 8.84
N ASP A 118 5.76 -11.11 8.65
CA ASP A 118 6.23 -11.71 7.41
C ASP A 118 5.11 -11.86 6.36
N PHE A 119 5.31 -11.27 5.18
CA PHE A 119 4.43 -11.41 4.02
C PHE A 119 5.07 -12.25 2.89
N SER A 120 6.17 -12.96 3.15
CA SER A 120 6.84 -13.82 2.17
C SER A 120 5.89 -14.83 1.52
N ALA A 121 4.98 -15.40 2.31
CA ALA A 121 3.96 -16.35 1.87
C ALA A 121 2.88 -15.75 0.94
N TRP A 122 2.86 -14.42 0.76
CA TRP A 122 1.91 -13.73 -0.11
C TRP A 122 2.50 -13.43 -1.49
N ARG A 123 3.82 -13.60 -1.68
CA ARG A 123 4.46 -13.39 -2.98
C ARG A 123 4.03 -14.48 -3.96
N VAL A 124 3.81 -14.10 -5.22
CA VAL A 124 3.41 -14.97 -6.34
C VAL A 124 4.54 -15.26 -7.31
#